data_AF-A0A317FR57-F1
#
_entry.id   AF-A0A317FR57-F1
#
_cell.length_a   1.000
_cell.length_b   1.000
_cell.length_c   1.000
_cell.angle_alpha   90.00
_cell.angle_beta   90.00
_cell.angle_gamma   90.00
#
_symmetry.space_group_name_H-M   'P 1'
#
loop_
_entity.id
_entity.type
_entity.pdbx_description
1 polymer ?
#
loop_
_entity_poly.entity_id
_entity_poly.type
_entity_poly.pdbx_seq_one_letter_code
_entity_poly.pdbx_strand_id
1 'polypeptide(L)'
;MKTELNLKQRQIKNTSYLVKCTLIWLLTLALCSFGPTLIWDRAEIISGFFIVVNVIAGIVMILANKRYLQGMDELMQKIHLSAMGFTLGAILVGGLAYTNLQLSGLIDFKAQIPDLMFLMGAVYLISVYVLNKHYCAGDE
;
A
#
# COMPACT_ATOMS: atom_id res chain seq x y z
N MET A 1 -6.93 -35.01 2.69
CA MET A 1 -8.09 -34.28 2.10
C MET A 1 -8.74 -33.26 3.04
N LYS A 2 -9.08 -33.60 4.30
CA LYS A 2 -9.67 -32.62 5.26
C LYS A 2 -8.75 -31.44 5.62
N THR A 3 -7.44 -31.68 5.70
CA THR A 3 -6.42 -30.66 6.04
C THR A 3 -6.24 -29.62 4.93
N GLU A 4 -6.23 -30.07 3.67
CA GLU A 4 -6.18 -29.24 2.45
C GLU A 4 -7.37 -28.26 2.35
N LEU A 5 -8.59 -28.76 2.63
CA LEU A 5 -9.82 -27.95 2.63
C LEU A 5 -9.77 -26.84 3.70
N ASN A 6 -9.17 -27.11 4.86
CA ASN A 6 -9.06 -26.15 5.96
C ASN A 6 -8.08 -25.01 5.64
N LEU A 7 -6.95 -25.34 4.99
CA LEU A 7 -5.95 -24.35 4.56
C LEU A 7 -6.51 -23.41 3.48
N LYS A 8 -7.15 -23.93 2.43
CA LYS A 8 -7.77 -23.11 1.40
C LYS A 8 -8.89 -22.22 1.95
N GLN A 9 -9.72 -22.75 2.87
CA GLN A 9 -10.73 -21.94 3.55
C GLN A 9 -10.14 -20.83 4.43
N ARG A 10 -9.00 -21.08 5.10
CA ARG A 10 -8.26 -20.07 5.85
C ARG A 10 -7.70 -18.97 4.95
N GLN A 11 -7.12 -19.34 3.81
CA GLN A 11 -6.62 -18.40 2.80
C GLN A 11 -7.74 -17.49 2.30
N ILE A 12 -8.87 -18.06 1.87
CA ILE A 12 -10.03 -17.29 1.37
C ILE A 12 -10.58 -16.35 2.44
N LYS A 13 -10.65 -16.79 3.71
CA LYS A 13 -11.09 -15.94 4.82
C LYS A 13 -10.12 -14.77 5.09
N ASN A 14 -8.81 -15.01 5.06
CA ASN A 14 -7.81 -13.97 5.25
C ASN A 14 -7.83 -12.96 4.08
N THR A 15 -7.91 -13.41 2.83
CA THR A 15 -8.00 -12.53 1.65
C THR A 15 -9.29 -11.72 1.67
N SER A 16 -10.42 -12.34 2.03
CA SER A 16 -11.70 -11.63 2.15
C SER A 16 -11.69 -10.59 3.28
N TYR A 17 -11.01 -10.88 4.38
CA TYR A 17 -10.81 -9.94 5.48
C TYR A 17 -9.94 -8.75 5.05
N LEU A 18 -8.86 -9.01 4.31
CA LEU A 18 -8.01 -7.97 3.75
C LEU A 18 -8.80 -7.04 2.82
N VAL A 19 -9.53 -7.60 1.85
CA VAL A 19 -10.32 -6.81 0.89
C VAL A 19 -11.34 -5.94 1.61
N LYS A 20 -12.06 -6.49 2.60
CA LYS A 20 -13.01 -5.70 3.41
C LYS A 20 -12.31 -4.58 4.16
N CYS A 21 -11.17 -4.85 4.78
CA CYS A 21 -10.43 -3.84 5.51
C CYS A 21 -9.91 -2.72 4.59
N THR A 22 -9.41 -3.07 3.41
CA THR A 22 -8.96 -2.11 2.40
C THR A 22 -10.13 -1.27 1.88
N LEU A 23 -11.29 -1.88 1.61
CA LEU A 23 -12.49 -1.15 1.19
C LEU A 23 -12.99 -0.20 2.28
N ILE A 24 -13.02 -0.64 3.55
CA ILE A 24 -13.40 0.20 4.68
C ILE A 24 -12.42 1.39 4.80
N TRP A 25 -11.12 1.13 4.71
CA TRP A 25 -10.12 2.19 4.74
C TRP A 25 -10.29 3.17 3.57
N LEU A 26 -10.49 2.70 2.34
CA LEU A 26 -10.73 3.55 1.17
C LEU A 26 -12.01 4.39 1.32
N LEU A 27 -13.08 3.84 1.89
CA LEU A 27 -14.30 4.59 2.18
C LEU A 27 -14.05 5.69 3.20
N THR A 28 -13.32 5.41 4.28
CA THR A 28 -12.94 6.46 5.24
C THR A 28 -12.03 7.52 4.63
N LEU A 29 -11.14 7.13 3.70
CA LEU A 29 -10.26 8.06 2.98
C LEU A 29 -11.08 8.97 2.07
N ALA A 30 -12.03 8.40 1.33
CA ALA A 30 -12.95 9.16 0.48
C ALA A 30 -13.78 10.14 1.31
N LEU A 31 -14.32 9.71 2.46
CA LEU A 31 -15.03 10.60 3.39
C LEU A 31 -14.12 11.71 3.94
N CYS A 32 -12.85 11.42 4.19
CA CYS A 32 -11.90 12.42 4.66
C CYS A 32 -11.53 13.44 3.57
N SER A 33 -11.38 12.99 2.32
CA SER A 33 -11.02 13.86 1.19
C SER A 33 -12.20 14.67 0.66
N PHE A 34 -13.40 14.10 0.63
CA PHE A 34 -14.59 14.75 0.06
C PHE A 34 -15.56 15.29 1.11
N GLY A 35 -15.52 14.80 2.35
CA GLY A 35 -16.43 15.21 3.41
C GLY A 35 -16.41 16.72 3.69
N PRO A 36 -15.24 17.35 3.90
CA PRO A 36 -15.15 18.79 4.20
C PRO A 36 -15.85 19.67 3.15
N THR A 37 -15.85 19.23 1.89
CA THR A 37 -16.43 19.93 0.75
C THR A 37 -17.89 19.55 0.46
N LEU A 38 -18.33 18.33 0.77
CA LEU A 38 -19.66 17.82 0.40
C LEU A 38 -20.67 17.74 1.56
N ILE A 39 -20.22 17.62 2.82
CA ILE A 39 -21.11 17.24 3.94
C ILE A 39 -21.13 18.28 5.08
N TRP A 40 -19.97 18.81 5.49
CA TRP A 40 -19.84 19.55 6.77
C TRP A 40 -19.22 20.95 6.65
N ASP A 41 -19.26 21.57 5.46
CA ASP A 41 -18.87 22.98 5.20
C ASP A 41 -17.58 23.43 5.91
N ARG A 42 -16.49 22.68 5.73
CA ARG A 42 -15.17 22.96 6.32
C ARG A 42 -15.16 23.11 7.86
N ALA A 43 -16.07 22.44 8.58
CA ALA A 43 -15.95 22.33 10.03
C ALA A 43 -14.65 21.59 10.41
N GLU A 44 -13.68 22.35 10.94
CA GLU A 44 -12.32 21.85 11.22
C GLU A 44 -12.30 20.73 12.26
N ILE A 45 -13.15 20.84 13.29
CA ILE A 45 -13.27 19.85 14.37
C ILE A 45 -13.75 18.49 13.84
N ILE A 46 -14.75 18.52 12.95
CA ILE A 46 -15.32 17.30 12.35
C ILE A 46 -14.29 16.68 11.39
N SER A 47 -13.62 17.50 10.59
CA SER A 47 -12.58 17.04 9.67
C SER A 47 -11.41 16.39 10.43
N GLY A 48 -10.96 16.99 11.53
CA GLY A 48 -9.92 16.43 12.40
C GLY A 48 -10.30 15.06 12.97
N PHE A 49 -11.54 14.89 13.43
CA PHE A 49 -12.04 13.60 13.91
C PHE A 49 -11.99 12.52 12.82
N PHE A 50 -12.44 12.82 11.60
CA PHE A 50 -12.43 11.87 10.48
C PHE A 50 -11.01 11.50 10.01
N ILE A 51 -10.05 12.44 10.08
CA ILE A 51 -8.63 12.14 9.81
C ILE A 51 -8.12 11.10 10.81
N VAL A 52 -8.39 11.28 12.11
CA VAL A 52 -7.98 10.32 13.15
C VAL A 52 -8.60 8.94 12.89
N VAL A 53 -9.89 8.88 12.56
CA VAL A 53 -10.57 7.62 12.20
C VAL A 53 -9.93 6.97 10.97
N ASN A 54 -9.59 7.75 9.94
CA ASN A 54 -8.93 7.23 8.75
C ASN A 54 -7.54 6.66 9.06
N VAL A 55 -6.76 7.31 9.92
CA VAL A 55 -5.45 6.80 10.37
C VAL A 55 -5.61 5.48 11.12
N ILE A 56 -6.56 5.38 12.04
CA ILE A 56 -6.85 4.13 12.77
C ILE A 56 -7.24 3.02 11.78
N ALA A 57 -8.14 3.30 10.84
CA ALA A 57 -8.53 2.35 9.79
C ALA A 57 -7.33 1.92 8.93
N GLY A 58 -6.40 2.84 8.66
CA GLY A 58 -5.15 2.57 7.94
C GLY A 58 -4.25 1.60 8.70
N ILE A 59 -4.09 1.79 10.02
CA ILE A 59 -3.31 0.88 10.88
C ILE A 59 -3.93 -0.53 10.86
N VAL A 60 -5.26 -0.63 10.96
CA VAL A 60 -5.96 -1.94 10.89
C VAL A 60 -5.73 -2.60 9.52
N MET A 61 -5.76 -1.83 8.43
CA MET A 61 -5.46 -2.34 7.09
C MET A 61 -4.02 -2.84 6.95
N ILE A 62 -3.04 -2.12 7.52
CA ILE A 62 -1.64 -2.56 7.54
C ILE A 62 -1.49 -3.89 8.31
N LEU A 63 -2.13 -4.02 9.47
CA LEU A 63 -2.12 -5.26 10.25
C LEU A 63 -2.78 -6.42 9.50
N ALA A 64 -3.87 -6.16 8.79
CA ALA A 64 -4.53 -7.14 7.92
C ALA A 64 -3.60 -7.58 6.78
N ASN A 65 -2.89 -6.64 6.14
CA ASN A 65 -1.95 -6.93 5.06
C ASN A 65 -0.76 -7.77 5.55
N LYS A 66 -0.21 -7.43 6.73
CA LYS A 66 0.84 -8.24 7.37
C LYS A 66 0.37 -9.68 7.60
N ARG A 67 -0.84 -9.87 8.13
CA ARG A 67 -1.42 -11.21 8.36
C ARG A 67 -1.65 -11.98 7.06
N TYR A 68 -2.01 -11.28 5.98
CA TYR A 68 -2.14 -11.87 4.65
C TYR A 68 -0.79 -12.39 4.13
N LEU A 69 0.26 -11.56 4.17
CA LEU A 69 1.61 -11.95 3.74
C LEU A 69 2.17 -13.14 4.53
N GLN A 70 1.94 -13.18 5.84
CA GLN A 70 2.33 -14.31 6.70
C GLN A 70 1.57 -15.61 6.39
N GLY A 71 0.44 -15.52 5.68
CA GLY A 71 -0.31 -16.68 5.22
C GLY A 71 0.20 -17.25 3.90
N MET A 72 1.11 -16.56 3.20
CA MET A 72 1.66 -17.03 1.94
C MET A 72 2.67 -18.15 2.14
N ASP A 73 3.04 -18.84 1.08
CA ASP A 73 4.21 -19.72 1.10
C ASP A 73 5.50 -18.92 1.29
N GLU A 74 6.57 -19.59 1.71
CA GLU A 74 7.85 -18.95 2.02
C GLU A 74 8.44 -18.22 0.80
N LEU A 75 8.26 -18.79 -0.39
CA LEU A 75 8.75 -18.23 -1.64
C LEU A 75 8.05 -16.90 -1.98
N MET A 76 6.70 -16.87 -2.01
CA MET A 76 6.00 -15.62 -2.30
C MET A 76 6.19 -14.59 -1.19
N GLN A 77 6.24 -15.02 0.09
CA GLN A 77 6.53 -14.10 1.18
C GLN A 77 7.89 -13.42 1.00
N LYS A 78 8.92 -14.18 0.59
CA LYS A 78 10.26 -13.64 0.29
C LYS A 78 10.25 -12.67 -0.88
N ILE A 79 9.53 -12.99 -1.96
CA ILE A 79 9.38 -12.12 -3.14
C ILE A 79 8.74 -10.79 -2.73
N HIS A 80 7.61 -10.83 -2.03
CA HIS A 80 6.89 -9.63 -1.61
C HIS A 80 7.70 -8.78 -0.62
N LEU A 81 8.36 -9.39 0.37
CA LEU A 81 9.20 -8.65 1.33
C LEU A 81 10.38 -7.97 0.64
N SER A 82 11.05 -8.67 -0.28
CA SER A 82 12.18 -8.12 -1.02
C SER A 82 11.74 -7.00 -1.96
N ALA A 83 10.58 -7.15 -2.63
CA ALA A 83 10.00 -6.08 -3.44
C ALA A 83 9.61 -4.86 -2.60
N MET A 84 9.04 -5.05 -1.40
CA MET A 84 8.76 -3.96 -0.47
C MET A 84 10.04 -3.23 -0.04
N GLY A 85 11.11 -3.96 0.25
CA GLY A 85 12.43 -3.37 0.55
C GLY A 85 12.97 -2.53 -0.60
N PHE A 86 12.88 -3.03 -1.84
CA PHE A 86 13.27 -2.29 -3.04
C PHE A 86 12.45 -1.01 -3.23
N THR A 87 11.13 -1.09 -3.06
CA THR A 87 10.26 0.09 -3.19
C THR A 87 10.58 1.16 -2.16
N LEU A 88 10.87 0.78 -0.92
CA LEU A 88 11.23 1.71 0.13
C LEU A 88 12.52 2.47 -0.23
N GLY A 89 13.54 1.75 -0.70
CA GLY A 89 14.79 2.35 -1.16
C GLY A 89 14.60 3.27 -2.36
N ALA A 90 13.86 2.82 -3.37
CA ALA A 90 13.58 3.60 -4.58
C ALA A 90 12.81 4.89 -4.28
N ILE A 91 11.84 4.83 -3.37
CA ILE A 91 11.05 6.00 -2.95
C ILE A 91 11.87 6.96 -2.11
N LEU A 92 12.74 6.45 -1.24
CA LEU A 92 13.64 7.31 -0.46
C LEU A 92 14.60 8.08 -1.38
N VAL A 93 15.28 7.37 -2.30
CA VAL A 93 16.22 7.99 -3.24
C VAL A 93 15.49 8.92 -4.22
N GLY A 94 14.40 8.44 -4.81
CA GLY A 94 13.59 9.19 -5.76
C GLY A 94 12.93 10.42 -5.14
N GLY A 95 12.34 10.31 -3.95
CA GLY A 95 11.69 11.40 -3.24
C GLY A 95 12.68 12.50 -2.81
N LEU A 96 13.88 12.12 -2.33
CA LEU A 96 14.93 13.08 -2.00
C LEU A 96 15.47 13.77 -3.26
N ALA A 97 15.74 13.03 -4.33
CA ALA A 97 16.17 13.60 -5.60
C ALA A 97 15.13 14.56 -6.16
N TYR A 98 13.85 14.17 -6.12
CA TYR A 98 12.73 14.98 -6.60
C TYR A 98 12.57 16.29 -5.80
N THR A 99 12.74 16.22 -4.48
CA THR A 99 12.74 17.41 -3.61
C THR A 99 13.91 18.35 -3.93
N ASN A 100 15.12 17.82 -4.11
CA ASN A 100 16.30 18.62 -4.48
C ASN A 100 16.16 19.30 -5.85
N LEU A 101 15.54 18.61 -6.80
CA LEU A 101 15.31 19.12 -8.14
C LEU A 101 14.33 20.30 -8.12
N GLN A 102 13.28 20.21 -7.30
CA GLN A 102 12.33 21.29 -7.07
C GLN A 102 13.01 22.51 -6.41
N LEU A 103 13.85 22.28 -5.39
CA LEU A 103 14.60 23.35 -4.71
C LEU A 103 15.60 24.05 -5.64
N SER A 104 16.16 23.33 -6.62
CA SER A 104 17.13 23.86 -7.57
C SER A 104 16.51 24.71 -8.69
N GLY A 105 15.17 24.77 -8.78
CA GLY A 105 14.47 25.53 -9.81
C GLY A 105 14.66 25.02 -11.24
N LEU A 106 15.23 23.83 -11.42
CA LEU A 106 15.46 23.20 -12.74
C LEU A 106 14.17 22.70 -13.37
N ILE A 107 13.14 22.48 -12.56
CA ILE A 107 11.83 21.99 -12.97
C ILE A 107 10.74 22.84 -12.32
N ASP A 108 9.81 23.35 -13.13
CA ASP A 108 8.67 24.16 -12.71
C ASP A 108 7.44 23.30 -12.28
N PHE A 109 7.56 21.97 -12.37
CA PHE A 109 6.55 21.08 -11.83
C PHE A 109 6.56 21.12 -10.30
N LYS A 110 5.42 21.47 -9.71
CA LYS A 110 5.20 21.31 -8.27
C LYS A 110 5.18 19.84 -7.93
N ALA A 111 6.10 19.41 -7.07
CA ALA A 111 6.12 18.06 -6.55
C ALA A 111 4.82 17.78 -5.78
N GLN A 112 4.03 16.81 -6.23
CA GLN A 112 2.82 16.38 -5.51
C GLN A 112 2.98 14.94 -5.00
N ILE A 113 2.32 14.65 -3.89
CA ILE A 113 2.30 13.31 -3.28
C ILE A 113 1.83 12.21 -4.26
N PRO A 114 0.85 12.44 -5.16
CA PRO A 114 0.43 11.43 -6.13
C PRO A 114 1.54 10.96 -7.08
N ASP A 115 2.49 11.83 -7.44
CA ASP A 115 3.61 11.47 -8.33
C ASP A 115 4.51 10.43 -7.67
N LEU A 116 4.76 10.60 -6.37
CA LEU A 116 5.56 9.66 -5.59
C LEU A 116 4.80 8.35 -5.33
N MET A 117 3.48 8.41 -5.10
CA MET A 117 2.64 7.21 -4.98
C MET A 117 2.61 6.40 -6.29
N PHE A 118 2.57 7.07 -7.44
CA PHE A 118 2.64 6.41 -8.74
C PHE A 118 3.98 5.70 -8.93
N LEU A 119 5.09 6.37 -8.62
CA LEU A 119 6.43 5.76 -8.64
C LEU A 119 6.48 4.53 -7.73
N MET A 120 5.91 4.60 -6.52
CA MET A 120 5.91 3.50 -5.56
C MET A 120 5.20 2.27 -6.14
N GLY A 121 4.02 2.46 -6.72
CA GLY A 121 3.26 1.39 -7.36
C GLY A 121 4.00 0.77 -8.54
N ALA A 122 4.61 1.59 -9.40
CA ALA A 122 5.36 1.13 -10.56
C ALA A 122 6.58 0.29 -10.13
N VAL A 123 7.39 0.80 -9.20
CA VAL A 123 8.57 0.06 -8.69
C VAL A 123 8.13 -1.24 -8.03
N TYR A 124 7.05 -1.23 -7.24
CA TYR A 124 6.57 -2.44 -6.56
C TYR A 124 6.21 -3.54 -7.56
N LEU A 125 5.40 -3.21 -8.56
CA LEU A 125 4.95 -4.17 -9.57
C LEU A 125 6.12 -4.73 -10.38
N ILE A 126 7.05 -3.85 -10.81
CA ILE A 126 8.25 -4.25 -11.53
C ILE A 126 9.11 -5.15 -10.66
N SER A 127 9.35 -4.79 -9.40
CA SER A 127 10.13 -5.62 -8.47
C SER A 127 9.49 -6.99 -8.26
N VAL A 128 8.19 -7.07 -7.99
CA VAL A 128 7.50 -8.36 -7.84
C VAL A 128 7.64 -9.21 -9.11
N TYR A 129 7.43 -8.62 -10.29
CA TYR A 129 7.54 -9.34 -11.56
C TYR A 129 8.95 -9.87 -11.82
N VAL A 130 9.97 -9.03 -11.64
CA VAL A 130 11.38 -9.40 -11.84
C VAL A 130 11.81 -10.46 -10.83
N LEU A 131 11.46 -10.29 -9.56
CA LEU A 131 11.81 -11.26 -8.53
C LEU A 131 11.10 -12.60 -8.77
N ASN A 132 9.81 -12.58 -9.09
CA ASN A 132 9.07 -13.81 -9.40
C ASN A 132 9.73 -14.57 -10.56
N LYS A 133 10.09 -13.88 -11.65
CA LYS A 133 10.82 -14.49 -12.77
C LYS A 133 12.18 -15.04 -12.35
N HIS A 134 12.96 -14.29 -11.57
CA HIS A 134 14.28 -14.71 -11.13
C HIS A 134 14.24 -15.95 -10.24
N TYR A 135 13.29 -15.99 -9.30
CA TYR A 135 13.15 -17.14 -8.41
C TYR A 135 12.61 -18.36 -9.14
N CYS A 136 11.58 -18.23 -9.98
CA CYS A 136 11.03 -19.36 -10.72
C CYS A 136 11.94 -19.91 -11.84
N ALA A 137 12.87 -19.11 -12.37
CA ALA A 137 13.83 -19.53 -13.40
C ALA A 137 15.17 -20.01 -12.84
N GLY A 138 15.42 -19.84 -11.53
CA GLY A 138 16.61 -20.34 -10.85
C GLY A 138 16.46 -21.79 -10.37
N ASP A 139 15.28 -22.38 -10.56
CA ASP A 139 14.90 -23.73 -10.15
C ASP A 139 14.99 -24.76 -11.31
N GLU A 140 15.46 -24.33 -12.49
CA GLU A 140 15.78 -25.15 -13.68
C GLU A 140 17.30 -25.32 -13.86
#